data_AF-A0A1E7I8D3-F1
#
_entry.id   AF-A0A1E7I8D3-F1
#
_cell.length_a   1.000
_cell.length_b   1.000
_cell.length_c   1.000
_cell.angle_alpha   90.00
_cell.angle_beta   90.00
_cell.angle_gamma   90.00
#
_symmetry.space_group_name_H-M   'P 1'
#
loop_
_entity.id
_entity.type
_entity.pdbx_description
1 polymer ?
#
loop_
_entity_poly.entity_id
_entity_poly.type
_entity_poly.pdbx_seq_one_letter_code
_entity_poly.pdbx_strand_id
1 'polypeptide(L)'
;MDMVMPKPLDVDIREFLDKFDFSSCMVCGTCSNGCPITDTPGMEGWDTRKVMRMLAYGMVDEVVESNFPWLCTGCGRCAYSCPMGIDIPAVMGHMKSLRDRDKVPGTLQQGMVNNVETGNNLAIKKEDYLEGMAELGEEMAEECPGFYVPVDKQDADILFFPNSKEVYGDFEDQFWWWKVFYAAKENWTVPSEGWEAVDWALFTGNYKANKVLAKRKIDFMKEHNISRMIMPDCGGGSYGCRKGMDKCVMEDPNNEVGFTYLYDYLLQLIREGRIKLDKSVHAGKRFTWHDSCKHGRELERHFGKGYFEEPRLIIDQCVDDFVDMTPNRGLNYCCGGGGG
;
A
#
# COMPACT_ATOMS: atom_id res chain seq x y z
N MET A 1 4.48 28.66 29.38
CA MET A 1 4.50 28.29 27.96
C MET A 1 5.83 28.81 27.45
N ASP A 2 6.77 27.91 27.19
CA ASP A 2 8.09 28.30 26.71
C ASP A 2 7.95 28.96 25.33
N MET A 3 8.72 30.01 25.11
CA MET A 3 8.67 30.78 23.88
C MET A 3 9.29 29.95 22.75
N VAL A 4 8.51 29.65 21.70
CA VAL A 4 9.03 29.00 20.49
C VAL A 4 9.92 30.00 19.76
N MET A 5 11.22 29.71 19.67
CA MET A 5 12.19 30.54 18.98
C MET A 5 12.33 30.09 17.52
N PRO A 6 12.06 30.96 16.53
CA PRO A 6 12.22 30.61 15.12
C PRO A 6 13.66 30.18 14.83
N LYS A 7 13.83 29.01 14.20
CA LYS A 7 15.13 28.52 13.72
C LYS A 7 15.20 28.58 12.20
N PRO A 8 16.37 28.84 11.60
CA PRO A 8 16.55 28.62 10.17
C PRO A 8 16.26 27.16 9.83
N LEU A 9 15.45 26.93 8.80
CA LEU A 9 15.21 25.58 8.28
C LEU A 9 16.45 25.10 7.53
N ASP A 10 16.74 23.81 7.65
CA ASP A 10 17.69 23.13 6.77
C ASP A 10 17.29 23.30 5.30
N VAL A 11 18.28 23.38 4.40
CA VAL A 11 18.07 23.63 2.97
C VAL A 11 17.19 22.54 2.35
N ASP A 12 17.42 21.27 2.67
CA ASP A 12 16.69 20.15 2.08
C ASP A 12 15.22 20.15 2.52
N ILE A 13 14.97 20.49 3.80
CA ILE A 13 13.62 20.62 4.35
C ILE A 13 12.88 21.78 3.68
N ARG A 14 13.56 22.92 3.51
CA ARG A 14 12.99 24.08 2.85
C ARG A 14 12.64 23.77 1.39
N GLU A 15 13.55 23.16 0.63
CA GLU A 15 13.29 22.77 -0.76
C GLU A 15 12.12 21.78 -0.88
N PHE A 16 11.96 20.87 0.07
CA PHE A 16 10.79 19.99 0.11
C PHE A 16 9.49 20.76 0.38
N LEU A 17 9.50 21.63 1.40
CA LEU A 17 8.32 22.40 1.80
C LEU A 17 7.90 23.42 0.73
N ASP A 18 8.85 24.02 0.00
CA ASP A 18 8.58 24.99 -1.08
C ASP A 18 7.83 24.36 -2.28
N LYS A 19 7.77 23.02 -2.37
CA LYS A 19 6.89 22.31 -3.32
C LYS A 19 5.40 22.46 -2.96
N PHE A 20 5.11 22.86 -1.72
CA PHE A 20 3.78 23.13 -1.21
C PHE A 20 3.62 24.62 -0.96
N ASP A 21 2.77 25.29 -1.72
CA ASP A 21 2.46 26.68 -1.44
C ASP A 21 1.54 26.80 -0.21
N PHE A 22 2.16 26.93 0.97
CA PHE A 22 1.42 27.15 2.21
C PHE A 22 0.78 28.53 2.29
N SER A 23 1.25 29.52 1.51
CA SER A 23 0.65 30.86 1.46
C SER A 23 -0.74 30.83 0.82
N SER A 24 -0.92 29.90 -0.12
CA SER A 24 -2.20 29.58 -0.75
C SER A 24 -3.24 28.96 0.20
N CYS A 25 -2.86 28.47 1.38
CA CYS A 25 -3.77 27.81 2.31
C CYS A 25 -4.86 28.76 2.87
N MET A 26 -6.10 28.58 2.42
CA MET A 26 -7.27 29.38 2.82
C MET A 26 -7.82 29.08 4.24
N VAL A 27 -7.23 28.15 4.98
CA VAL A 27 -7.66 27.80 6.36
C VAL A 27 -9.11 27.26 6.44
N CYS A 28 -9.66 26.76 5.32
CA CYS A 28 -11.06 26.33 5.22
C CYS A 28 -11.46 25.15 6.13
N GLY A 29 -10.49 24.33 6.59
CA GLY A 29 -10.75 23.24 7.55
C GLY A 29 -11.25 21.92 6.94
N THR A 30 -11.42 21.82 5.62
CA THR A 30 -11.86 20.58 4.97
C THR A 30 -10.93 19.40 5.26
N CYS A 31 -9.62 19.66 5.32
CA CYS A 31 -8.62 18.64 5.64
C CYS A 31 -8.80 18.08 7.05
N SER A 32 -9.17 18.91 8.03
CA SER A 32 -9.40 18.50 9.42
C SER A 32 -10.73 17.78 9.58
N ASN A 33 -11.80 18.29 8.96
CA ASN A 33 -13.14 17.69 9.03
C ASN A 33 -13.21 16.30 8.39
N GLY A 34 -12.44 16.07 7.32
CA GLY A 34 -12.36 14.77 6.66
C GLY A 34 -11.35 13.79 7.29
N CYS A 35 -10.56 14.21 8.27
CA CYS A 35 -9.47 13.41 8.81
C CYS A 35 -9.96 12.58 10.01
N PRO A 36 -9.75 11.25 10.02
CA PRO A 36 -10.20 10.39 11.12
C PRO A 36 -9.37 10.55 12.40
N ILE A 37 -8.22 11.24 12.35
CA ILE A 37 -7.30 11.37 13.50
C ILE A 37 -7.34 12.76 14.15
N THR A 38 -8.19 13.66 13.66
CA THR A 38 -8.41 14.97 14.30
C THR A 38 -8.91 14.72 15.72
N ASP A 39 -8.25 15.33 16.71
CA ASP A 39 -8.60 15.21 18.13
C ASP A 39 -8.73 13.76 18.65
N THR A 40 -7.97 12.82 18.07
CA THR A 40 -7.94 11.44 18.57
C THR A 40 -7.41 11.42 20.02
N PRO A 41 -7.82 10.45 20.87
CA PRO A 41 -7.37 10.40 22.26
C PRO A 41 -5.85 10.50 22.41
N GLY A 42 -5.39 11.41 23.27
CA GLY A 42 -3.97 11.70 23.49
C GLY A 42 -3.35 12.69 22.51
N MET A 43 -4.14 13.28 21.61
CA MET A 43 -3.75 14.33 20.66
C MET A 43 -4.78 15.46 20.62
N GLU A 44 -5.39 15.79 21.77
CA GLU A 44 -6.39 16.84 21.87
C GLU A 44 -5.81 18.20 21.42
N GLY A 45 -6.57 18.90 20.57
CA GLY A 45 -6.16 20.16 19.97
C GLY A 45 -5.18 20.00 18.80
N TRP A 46 -4.96 18.78 18.29
CA TRP A 46 -4.21 18.54 17.07
C TRP A 46 -5.15 18.19 15.91
N ASP A 47 -4.94 18.89 14.80
CA ASP A 47 -5.68 18.67 13.57
C ASP A 47 -4.79 18.96 12.36
N THR A 48 -5.20 18.45 11.20
CA THR A 48 -4.39 18.53 9.98
C THR A 48 -4.11 19.98 9.55
N ARG A 49 -5.10 20.87 9.62
CA ARG A 49 -4.96 22.30 9.30
C ARG A 49 -4.00 22.98 10.27
N LYS A 50 -4.07 22.68 11.57
CA LYS A 50 -3.13 23.20 12.56
C LYS A 50 -1.70 22.80 12.23
N VAL A 51 -1.46 21.53 11.89
CA VAL A 51 -0.12 21.06 11.49
C VAL A 51 0.38 21.79 10.25
N MET A 52 -0.45 21.97 9.22
CA MET A 52 -0.04 22.74 8.04
C MET A 52 0.34 24.19 8.39
N ARG A 53 -0.33 24.82 9.36
CA ARG A 53 0.03 26.17 9.83
C ARG A 53 1.31 26.19 10.66
N MET A 54 1.54 25.19 11.50
CA MET A 54 2.79 25.04 12.24
C MET A 54 3.98 24.95 11.26
N LEU A 55 3.87 24.11 10.23
CA LEU A 55 4.91 23.98 9.19
C LEU A 55 5.12 25.28 8.41
N ALA A 56 4.06 26.00 8.07
CA ALA A 56 4.15 27.32 7.43
C ALA A 56 4.91 28.36 8.29
N TYR A 57 4.93 28.18 9.60
CA TYR A 57 5.70 29.01 10.54
C TYR A 57 7.10 28.45 10.86
N GLY A 58 7.53 27.38 10.20
CA GLY A 58 8.83 26.75 10.43
C GLY A 58 8.90 25.90 11.70
N MET A 59 7.76 25.57 12.32
CA MET A 59 7.69 24.72 13.51
C MET A 59 7.83 23.23 13.14
N VAL A 60 8.95 22.88 12.49
CA VAL A 60 9.19 21.53 11.98
C VAL A 60 9.50 20.57 13.12
N ASP A 61 10.38 20.96 14.05
CA ASP A 61 10.78 20.15 15.20
C ASP A 61 9.56 19.73 16.03
N GLU A 62 8.63 20.65 16.28
CA GLU A 62 7.41 20.40 17.04
C GLU A 62 6.49 19.37 16.37
N VAL A 63 6.40 19.41 15.04
CA VAL A 63 5.60 18.44 14.27
C VAL A 63 6.28 17.08 14.25
N VAL A 64 7.59 17.03 13.99
CA VAL A 64 8.40 15.80 13.91
C VAL A 64 8.43 15.06 15.25
N GLU A 65 8.56 15.77 16.38
CA GLU A 65 8.59 15.16 17.72
C GLU A 65 7.18 14.79 18.23
N SER A 66 6.10 15.33 17.66
CA SER A 66 4.72 14.96 18.02
C SER A 66 4.32 13.58 17.50
N ASN A 67 3.34 12.93 18.13
CA ASN A 67 2.79 11.67 17.61
C ASN A 67 1.88 11.84 16.39
N PHE A 68 1.58 13.07 15.96
CA PHE A 68 0.59 13.33 14.91
C PHE A 68 0.95 12.72 13.55
N PRO A 69 2.19 12.83 13.04
CA PRO A 69 2.56 12.19 11.79
C PRO A 69 2.37 10.67 11.83
N TRP A 70 2.61 10.04 12.98
CA TRP A 70 2.51 8.60 13.18
C TRP A 70 1.09 8.07 13.15
N LEU A 71 0.12 8.89 13.55
CA LEU A 71 -1.30 8.56 13.44
C LEU A 71 -1.83 8.71 12.01
N CYS A 72 -1.10 9.41 11.13
CA CYS A 72 -1.54 9.62 9.76
C CYS A 72 -1.61 8.28 9.01
N THR A 73 -2.84 7.90 8.63
CA THR A 73 -3.13 6.70 7.85
C THR A 73 -2.67 6.78 6.39
N GLY A 74 -2.27 7.97 5.92
CA GLY A 74 -1.89 8.21 4.53
C GLY A 74 -3.05 8.00 3.54
N CYS A 75 -4.30 8.16 3.99
CA CYS A 75 -5.49 7.84 3.19
C CYS A 75 -5.86 8.90 2.14
N GLY A 76 -5.20 10.06 2.12
CA GLY A 76 -5.40 11.07 1.08
C GLY A 76 -6.71 11.85 1.11
N ARG A 77 -7.66 11.57 2.01
CA ARG A 77 -8.96 12.26 2.00
C ARG A 77 -8.83 13.77 2.24
N CYS A 78 -7.95 14.16 3.16
CA CYS A 78 -7.63 15.56 3.46
C CYS A 78 -7.07 16.31 2.24
N ALA A 79 -6.33 15.58 1.41
CA ALA A 79 -5.65 16.07 0.24
C ALA A 79 -6.59 16.16 -0.97
N TYR A 80 -7.40 15.12 -1.19
CA TYR A 80 -8.43 15.07 -2.22
C TYR A 80 -9.47 16.18 -2.06
N SER A 81 -9.79 16.53 -0.81
CA SER A 81 -10.75 17.60 -0.50
C SER A 81 -10.09 18.99 -0.37
N CYS A 82 -8.78 19.10 -0.59
CA CYS A 82 -8.07 20.36 -0.44
C CYS A 82 -8.27 21.23 -1.69
N PRO A 83 -8.89 22.42 -1.58
CA PRO A 83 -9.07 23.31 -2.73
C PRO A 83 -7.75 23.84 -3.30
N MET A 84 -6.66 23.78 -2.53
CA MET A 84 -5.32 24.20 -2.94
C MET A 84 -4.43 23.02 -3.37
N GLY A 85 -4.94 21.80 -3.38
CA GLY A 85 -4.20 20.63 -3.84
C GLY A 85 -3.02 20.19 -2.97
N ILE A 86 -2.91 20.65 -1.71
CA ILE A 86 -1.77 20.34 -0.83
C ILE A 86 -1.67 18.84 -0.57
N ASP A 87 -0.48 18.25 -0.78
CA ASP A 87 -0.23 16.83 -0.52
C ASP A 87 0.10 16.54 0.94
N ILE A 88 -0.92 16.61 1.77
CA ILE A 88 -0.80 16.38 3.21
C ILE A 88 -0.24 14.97 3.53
N PRO A 89 -0.66 13.85 2.91
CA PRO A 89 -0.01 12.56 3.11
C PRO A 89 1.49 12.57 2.82
N ALA A 90 1.92 13.20 1.73
CA ALA A 90 3.35 13.32 1.42
C ALA A 90 4.09 14.17 2.47
N VAL A 91 3.50 15.28 2.92
CA VAL A 91 4.05 16.11 4.00
C VAL A 91 4.21 15.27 5.28
N MET A 92 3.17 14.55 5.70
CA MET A 92 3.23 13.68 6.89
C MET A 92 4.29 12.58 6.74
N GLY A 93 4.38 11.95 5.57
CA GLY A 93 5.41 10.95 5.28
C GLY A 93 6.83 11.53 5.37
N HIS A 94 7.03 12.77 4.94
CA HIS A 94 8.30 13.45 5.10
C HIS A 94 8.58 13.79 6.57
N MET A 95 7.60 14.25 7.34
CA MET A 95 7.77 14.46 8.78
C MET A 95 8.15 13.16 9.51
N LYS A 96 7.55 12.03 9.13
CA LYS A 96 7.97 10.71 9.62
C LYS A 96 9.43 10.40 9.27
N SER A 97 9.89 10.80 8.08
CA SER A 97 11.28 10.55 7.62
C SER A 97 12.34 11.34 8.39
N LEU A 98 11.98 12.49 8.97
CA LEU A 98 12.89 13.36 9.71
C LEU A 98 13.11 12.93 11.17
N ARG A 99 12.23 12.08 11.72
CA ARG A 99 12.38 11.60 13.09
C ARG A 99 13.63 10.72 13.25
N ASP A 100 14.32 10.81 14.38
CA ASP A 100 15.40 9.86 14.69
C ASP A 100 14.87 8.42 14.71
N ARG A 101 15.63 7.48 14.14
CA ARG A 101 15.16 6.10 13.91
C ARG A 101 14.90 5.33 15.20
N ASP A 102 15.61 5.66 16.27
CA ASP A 102 15.42 5.13 17.63
C ASP A 102 14.14 5.64 18.31
N LYS A 103 13.54 6.73 17.80
CA LYS A 103 12.28 7.31 18.30
C LYS A 103 11.05 6.95 17.46
N VAL A 104 11.23 6.18 16.39
CA VAL A 104 10.12 5.63 15.60
C VAL A 104 9.36 4.61 16.47
N PRO A 105 8.02 4.55 16.42
CA PRO A 105 7.26 3.53 17.15
C PRO A 105 7.82 2.11 16.96
N GLY A 106 8.11 1.43 18.07
CA GLY A 106 8.99 0.26 18.07
C GLY A 106 8.54 -0.89 17.16
N THR A 107 7.24 -1.18 17.11
CA THR A 107 6.70 -2.24 16.24
C THR A 107 6.87 -1.91 14.76
N LEU A 108 6.69 -0.65 14.37
CA LEU A 108 6.88 -0.19 12.99
C LEU A 108 8.34 -0.21 12.58
N GLN A 109 9.23 0.26 13.46
CA GLN A 109 10.65 0.25 13.20
C GLN A 109 11.17 -1.18 13.09
N GLN A 110 10.78 -2.07 14.01
CA GLN A 110 11.20 -3.47 13.97
C GLN A 110 10.71 -4.19 12.72
N GLY A 111 9.43 -4.04 12.36
CA GLY A 111 8.89 -4.64 11.14
C GLY A 111 9.60 -4.15 9.87
N MET A 112 9.95 -2.87 9.81
CA MET A 112 10.73 -2.32 8.69
C MET A 112 12.17 -2.86 8.65
N VAL A 113 12.85 -2.91 9.80
CA VAL A 113 14.20 -3.50 9.89
C VAL A 113 14.17 -4.97 9.46
N ASN A 114 13.25 -5.77 10.01
CA ASN A 114 13.09 -7.17 9.64
C ASN A 114 12.82 -7.34 8.15
N ASN A 115 11.94 -6.52 7.57
CA ASN A 115 11.61 -6.60 6.15
C ASN A 115 12.82 -6.31 5.26
N VAL A 116 13.67 -5.37 5.65
CA VAL A 116 14.94 -5.10 4.95
C VAL A 116 15.97 -6.20 5.23
N GLU A 117 16.11 -6.72 6.43
CA GLU A 117 17.20 -7.65 6.76
C GLU A 117 16.92 -9.09 6.32
N THR A 118 15.67 -9.55 6.48
CA THR A 118 15.26 -10.95 6.27
C THR A 118 14.38 -11.14 5.03
N GLY A 119 13.87 -10.04 4.46
CA GLY A 119 12.94 -10.09 3.33
C GLY A 119 11.46 -10.17 3.71
N ASN A 120 11.13 -10.25 5.01
CA ASN A 120 9.75 -10.15 5.52
C ASN A 120 9.70 -9.49 6.90
N ASN A 121 8.58 -8.86 7.25
CA ASN A 121 8.46 -8.04 8.46
C ASN A 121 8.47 -8.84 9.78
N LEU A 122 8.15 -10.12 9.72
CA LEU A 122 8.06 -11.00 10.90
C LEU A 122 9.33 -11.82 11.14
N ALA A 123 10.34 -11.67 10.28
CA ALA A 123 11.56 -12.49 10.30
C ALA A 123 11.27 -14.01 10.26
N ILE A 124 10.20 -14.40 9.55
CA ILE A 124 9.88 -15.79 9.25
C ILE A 124 11.04 -16.38 8.46
N LYS A 125 11.49 -17.56 8.87
CA LYS A 125 12.61 -18.24 8.21
C LYS A 125 12.17 -18.80 6.87
N LYS A 126 13.13 -18.94 5.97
CA LYS A 126 12.89 -19.48 4.63
C LYS A 126 12.30 -20.89 4.70
N GLU A 127 12.83 -21.73 5.59
CA GLU A 127 12.39 -23.12 5.73
C GLU A 127 10.93 -23.19 6.18
N ASP A 128 10.57 -22.45 7.23
CA ASP A 128 9.20 -22.39 7.76
C ASP A 128 8.21 -21.87 6.70
N TYR A 129 8.62 -20.86 5.92
CA TYR A 129 7.82 -20.33 4.81
C TYR A 129 7.58 -21.38 3.72
N LEU A 130 8.63 -22.07 3.29
CA LEU A 130 8.54 -23.06 2.21
C LEU A 130 7.76 -24.31 2.63
N GLU A 131 7.90 -24.74 3.88
CA GLU A 131 7.09 -25.81 4.48
C GLU A 131 5.60 -25.41 4.45
N GLY A 132 5.26 -24.21 4.92
CA GLY A 132 3.90 -23.71 4.87
C GLY A 132 3.33 -23.60 3.44
N MET A 133 4.12 -23.13 2.46
CA MET A 133 3.70 -23.11 1.06
C MET A 133 3.43 -24.51 0.50
N ALA A 134 4.23 -25.50 0.89
CA ALA A 134 4.06 -26.87 0.45
C ALA A 134 2.79 -27.50 1.08
N GLU A 135 2.61 -27.38 2.39
CA GLU A 135 1.44 -27.89 3.11
C GLU A 135 0.14 -27.30 2.59
N LEU A 136 0.08 -25.97 2.45
CA LEU A 136 -1.08 -25.27 1.88
C LEU A 136 -1.31 -25.66 0.41
N GLY A 137 -0.23 -25.94 -0.33
CA GLY A 137 -0.33 -26.44 -1.70
C GLY A 137 -0.96 -27.83 -1.77
N GLU A 138 -0.62 -28.73 -0.85
CA GLU A 138 -1.22 -30.06 -0.73
C GLU A 138 -2.70 -29.99 -0.36
N GLU A 139 -3.05 -29.15 0.62
CA GLU A 139 -4.46 -28.90 0.99
C GLU A 139 -5.27 -28.38 -0.20
N MET A 140 -4.73 -27.38 -0.89
CA MET A 140 -5.37 -26.79 -2.06
C MET A 140 -5.52 -27.80 -3.21
N ALA A 141 -4.66 -28.82 -3.29
CA ALA A 141 -4.75 -29.87 -4.29
C ALA A 141 -5.96 -30.81 -4.09
N GLU A 142 -6.56 -30.85 -2.90
CA GLU A 142 -7.81 -31.58 -2.64
C GLU A 142 -8.99 -30.99 -3.43
N GLU A 143 -9.06 -29.66 -3.52
CA GLU A 143 -10.09 -28.96 -4.30
C GLU A 143 -9.67 -28.70 -5.75
N CYS A 144 -8.37 -28.54 -6.00
CA CYS A 144 -7.79 -28.22 -7.30
C CYS A 144 -6.75 -29.28 -7.70
N PRO A 145 -7.17 -30.41 -8.31
CA PRO A 145 -6.27 -31.52 -8.59
C PRO A 145 -5.01 -31.12 -9.37
N GLY A 146 -3.85 -31.54 -8.85
CA GLY A 146 -2.54 -31.23 -9.43
C GLY A 146 -2.02 -29.82 -9.11
N PHE A 147 -2.69 -29.08 -8.22
CA PHE A 147 -2.17 -27.83 -7.71
C PHE A 147 -0.89 -28.05 -6.88
N TYR A 148 0.02 -27.10 -7.00
CA TYR A 148 1.18 -26.91 -6.14
C TYR A 148 1.54 -25.43 -6.17
N VAL A 149 2.29 -24.95 -5.17
CA VAL A 149 2.79 -23.58 -5.16
C VAL A 149 4.13 -23.51 -5.92
N PRO A 150 4.21 -22.88 -7.10
CA PRO A 150 5.47 -22.68 -7.80
C PRO A 150 6.33 -21.64 -7.08
N VAL A 151 7.54 -22.04 -6.69
CA VAL A 151 8.52 -21.19 -6.00
C VAL A 151 9.76 -21.03 -6.88
N ASP A 152 10.25 -19.80 -7.02
CA ASP A 152 11.46 -19.43 -7.78
C ASP A 152 11.49 -19.97 -9.23
N LYS A 153 10.32 -20.17 -9.83
CA LYS A 153 10.20 -20.76 -11.17
C LYS A 153 10.80 -19.81 -12.22
N GLN A 154 11.78 -20.32 -12.94
CA GLN A 154 12.37 -19.65 -14.11
C GLN A 154 11.34 -19.55 -15.26
N ASP A 155 11.42 -18.47 -16.02
CA ASP A 155 10.55 -18.21 -17.18
C ASP A 155 9.05 -18.21 -16.82
N ALA A 156 8.70 -17.81 -15.59
CA ALA A 156 7.32 -17.58 -15.19
C ALA A 156 6.77 -16.33 -15.89
N ASP A 157 5.48 -16.32 -16.22
CA ASP A 157 4.83 -15.12 -16.77
C ASP A 157 4.51 -14.12 -15.66
N ILE A 158 4.12 -14.62 -14.48
CA ILE A 158 3.65 -13.80 -13.35
C ILE A 158 4.50 -14.05 -12.10
N LEU A 159 5.08 -12.99 -11.55
CA LEU A 159 5.56 -12.97 -10.17
C LEU A 159 4.46 -12.46 -9.25
N PHE A 160 4.12 -13.23 -8.23
CA PHE A 160 3.16 -12.85 -7.19
C PHE A 160 3.85 -12.78 -5.83
N PHE A 161 3.50 -11.78 -5.03
CA PHE A 161 4.06 -11.60 -3.69
C PHE A 161 2.95 -11.80 -2.66
N PRO A 162 3.07 -12.74 -1.71
CA PRO A 162 2.09 -12.90 -0.65
C PRO A 162 2.13 -11.74 0.36
N ASN A 163 1.00 -11.47 0.99
CA ASN A 163 0.92 -10.52 2.11
C ASN A 163 1.44 -11.18 3.39
N SER A 164 2.15 -10.45 4.26
CA SER A 164 2.59 -10.95 5.58
C SER A 164 1.47 -11.58 6.40
N LYS A 165 0.24 -11.02 6.34
CA LYS A 165 -0.90 -11.58 7.07
C LYS A 165 -1.27 -12.98 6.58
N GLU A 166 -1.22 -13.19 5.27
CA GLU A 166 -1.54 -14.45 4.61
C GLU A 166 -0.48 -15.54 4.88
N VAL A 167 0.73 -15.15 5.27
CA VAL A 167 1.84 -16.08 5.55
C VAL A 167 2.01 -16.34 7.06
N TYR A 168 1.26 -15.66 7.92
CA TYR A 168 1.45 -15.75 9.37
C TYR A 168 0.16 -15.98 10.16
N GLY A 169 -0.94 -15.34 9.78
CA GLY A 169 -2.17 -15.32 10.56
C GLY A 169 -3.37 -15.94 9.85
N ASP A 170 -3.50 -15.69 8.55
CA ASP A 170 -4.66 -16.08 7.75
C ASP A 170 -4.20 -16.88 6.52
N PHE A 171 -3.66 -18.08 6.76
CA PHE A 171 -3.02 -18.90 5.73
C PHE A 171 -3.92 -19.24 4.54
N GLU A 172 -5.20 -19.53 4.81
CA GLU A 172 -6.21 -19.89 3.80
C GLU A 172 -6.54 -18.74 2.84
N ASP A 173 -6.25 -17.47 3.19
CA ASP A 173 -6.51 -16.32 2.32
C ASP A 173 -5.65 -16.38 1.04
N GLN A 174 -4.52 -17.10 1.07
CA GLN A 174 -3.69 -17.36 -0.12
C GLN A 174 -4.45 -18.15 -1.19
N PHE A 175 -5.40 -19.01 -0.78
CA PHE A 175 -6.18 -19.84 -1.69
C PHE A 175 -6.98 -18.99 -2.68
N TRP A 176 -7.34 -17.75 -2.35
CA TRP A 176 -8.16 -16.91 -3.23
C TRP A 176 -7.43 -16.57 -4.53
N TRP A 177 -6.18 -16.13 -4.45
CA TRP A 177 -5.35 -15.86 -5.64
C TRP A 177 -4.93 -17.14 -6.34
N TRP A 178 -4.61 -18.19 -5.58
CA TRP A 178 -4.24 -19.48 -6.13
C TRP A 178 -5.37 -20.12 -6.94
N LYS A 179 -6.63 -20.02 -6.49
CA LYS A 179 -7.82 -20.44 -7.23
C LYS A 179 -7.95 -19.70 -8.56
N VAL A 180 -7.70 -18.40 -8.56
CA VAL A 180 -7.72 -17.59 -9.80
C VAL A 180 -6.63 -18.05 -10.76
N PHE A 181 -5.38 -18.20 -10.29
CA PHE A 181 -4.26 -18.64 -11.14
C PHE A 181 -4.44 -20.07 -11.66
N TYR A 182 -4.94 -20.98 -10.82
CA TYR A 182 -5.25 -22.35 -11.21
C TYR A 182 -6.34 -22.39 -12.29
N ALA A 183 -7.47 -21.70 -12.06
CA ALA A 183 -8.59 -21.66 -13.01
C ALA A 183 -8.17 -21.02 -14.34
N ALA A 184 -7.38 -19.95 -14.30
CA ALA A 184 -6.84 -19.29 -15.48
C ALA A 184 -5.68 -20.03 -16.15
N LYS A 185 -5.16 -21.11 -15.53
CA LYS A 185 -3.99 -21.88 -15.97
C LYS A 185 -2.75 -21.02 -16.15
N GLU A 186 -2.50 -20.15 -15.19
CA GLU A 186 -1.37 -19.23 -15.27
C GLU A 186 -0.03 -19.94 -15.06
N ASN A 187 0.98 -19.40 -15.72
CA ASN A 187 2.38 -19.69 -15.44
C ASN A 187 2.90 -18.65 -14.45
N TRP A 188 2.89 -18.97 -13.16
CA TRP A 188 3.21 -18.03 -12.09
C TRP A 188 4.27 -18.58 -11.14
N THR A 189 4.79 -17.71 -10.27
CA THR A 189 5.69 -18.06 -9.18
C THR A 189 5.57 -17.09 -8.01
N VAL A 190 5.87 -17.57 -6.81
CA VAL A 190 6.25 -16.74 -5.66
C VAL A 190 7.77 -16.82 -5.47
N PRO A 191 8.40 -15.82 -4.85
CA PRO A 191 9.80 -15.91 -4.49
C PRO A 191 9.98 -16.68 -3.16
N SER A 192 11.10 -17.38 -3.01
CA SER A 192 11.46 -18.07 -1.75
C SER A 192 12.03 -17.12 -0.69
N GLU A 193 12.52 -15.95 -1.10
CA GLU A 193 13.10 -14.91 -0.26
C GLU A 193 12.55 -13.55 -0.68
N GLY A 194 12.45 -12.61 0.26
CA GLY A 194 11.92 -11.27 -0.07
C GLY A 194 10.47 -11.29 -0.54
N TRP A 195 9.70 -12.31 -0.13
CA TRP A 195 8.32 -12.58 -0.57
C TRP A 195 7.30 -11.55 -0.12
N GLU A 196 7.64 -10.71 0.86
CA GLU A 196 6.74 -9.73 1.42
C GLU A 196 6.21 -8.74 0.38
N ALA A 197 4.88 -8.72 0.22
CA ALA A 197 4.21 -7.70 -0.56
C ALA A 197 4.21 -6.32 0.14
N VAL A 198 4.02 -6.28 1.46
CA VAL A 198 3.86 -5.05 2.24
C VAL A 198 5.17 -4.28 2.32
N ASP A 199 5.16 -3.04 1.86
CA ASP A 199 6.33 -2.15 1.97
C ASP A 199 6.31 -1.43 3.34
N TRP A 200 7.01 -1.99 4.33
CA TRP A 200 7.08 -1.40 5.68
C TRP A 200 7.86 -0.08 5.73
N ALA A 201 8.69 0.18 4.72
CA ALA A 201 9.43 1.43 4.62
C ALA A 201 8.50 2.63 4.30
N LEU A 202 7.37 2.38 3.62
CA LEU A 202 6.31 3.37 3.44
C LEU A 202 5.77 3.91 4.77
N PHE A 203 5.53 3.04 5.75
CA PHE A 203 4.90 3.41 7.03
C PHE A 203 5.82 4.18 7.96
N THR A 204 7.13 3.96 7.84
CA THR A 204 8.18 4.62 8.64
C THR A 204 8.77 5.86 7.97
N GLY A 205 8.35 6.18 6.74
CA GLY A 205 8.93 7.27 5.95
C GLY A 205 10.39 6.99 5.54
N ASN A 206 10.82 5.72 5.51
CA ASN A 206 12.19 5.35 5.20
C ASN A 206 12.39 5.18 3.68
N TYR A 207 12.62 6.29 2.97
CA TYR A 207 12.76 6.26 1.52
C TYR A 207 13.94 5.43 1.00
N LYS A 208 15.02 5.29 1.80
CA LYS A 208 16.16 4.45 1.44
C LYS A 208 15.77 2.97 1.47
N ALA A 209 15.08 2.54 2.52
CA ALA A 209 14.58 1.16 2.63
C ALA A 209 13.55 0.83 1.53
N ASN A 210 12.61 1.75 1.24
CA ASN A 210 11.63 1.58 0.15
C ASN A 210 12.30 1.28 -1.20
N LYS A 211 13.39 1.99 -1.52
CA LYS A 211 14.18 1.73 -2.72
C LYS A 211 14.85 0.35 -2.69
N VAL A 212 15.44 -0.04 -1.55
CA VAL A 212 16.06 -1.38 -1.40
C VAL A 212 15.03 -2.49 -1.64
N LEU A 213 13.83 -2.36 -1.05
CA LEU A 213 12.76 -3.33 -1.22
C LEU A 213 12.29 -3.42 -2.67
N ALA A 214 12.07 -2.29 -3.34
CA ALA A 214 11.70 -2.28 -4.75
C ALA A 214 12.79 -2.87 -5.65
N LYS A 215 14.06 -2.53 -5.40
CA LYS A 215 15.19 -3.04 -6.18
C LYS A 215 15.30 -4.57 -6.10
N ARG A 216 15.07 -5.17 -4.93
CA ARG A 216 15.02 -6.64 -4.78
C ARG A 216 13.97 -7.29 -5.68
N LYS A 217 12.77 -6.71 -5.74
CA LYS A 217 11.68 -7.23 -6.58
C LYS A 217 12.02 -7.12 -8.07
N ILE A 218 12.63 -6.00 -8.48
CA ILE A 218 13.12 -5.78 -9.85
C ILE A 218 14.21 -6.80 -10.21
N ASP A 219 15.17 -7.02 -9.31
CA ASP A 219 16.29 -7.93 -9.53
C ASP A 219 15.81 -9.38 -9.63
N PHE A 220 14.89 -9.79 -8.75
CA PHE A 220 14.27 -11.12 -8.82
C PHE A 220 13.59 -11.35 -10.17
N MET A 221 12.80 -10.39 -10.68
CA MET A 221 12.18 -10.52 -11.99
C MET A 221 13.21 -10.70 -13.11
N LYS A 222 14.31 -9.95 -13.08
CA LYS A 222 15.36 -10.02 -14.11
C LYS A 222 16.13 -11.35 -14.04
N GLU A 223 16.48 -11.79 -12.84
CA GLU A 223 17.22 -13.04 -12.60
C GLU A 223 16.40 -14.27 -13.00
N HIS A 224 15.08 -14.21 -12.82
CA HIS A 224 14.16 -15.31 -13.12
C HIS A 224 13.47 -15.21 -14.49
N ASN A 225 13.86 -14.24 -15.32
CA ASN A 225 13.27 -13.95 -16.63
C ASN A 225 11.73 -13.83 -16.59
N ILE A 226 11.20 -13.09 -15.61
CA ILE A 226 9.76 -12.97 -15.38
C ILE A 226 9.17 -11.80 -16.18
N SER A 227 8.07 -12.06 -16.89
CA SER A 227 7.44 -11.08 -17.77
C SER A 227 6.78 -9.91 -17.02
N ARG A 228 5.98 -10.20 -15.97
CA ARG A 228 5.27 -9.17 -15.20
C ARG A 228 5.09 -9.57 -13.74
N MET A 229 5.03 -8.58 -12.85
CA MET A 229 4.56 -8.80 -11.48
C MET A 229 3.12 -8.34 -11.28
N ILE A 230 2.45 -9.00 -10.34
CA ILE A 230 1.16 -8.59 -9.80
C ILE A 230 1.32 -8.51 -8.28
N MET A 231 1.03 -7.33 -7.73
CA MET A 231 0.95 -7.14 -6.29
C MET A 231 -0.45 -7.56 -5.79
N PRO A 232 -0.56 -8.15 -4.59
CA PRO A 232 -1.84 -8.55 -4.03
C PRO A 232 -2.72 -7.33 -3.72
N ASP A 233 -3.95 -7.57 -3.29
CA ASP A 233 -4.98 -6.59 -2.92
C ASP A 233 -4.63 -5.74 -1.68
N CYS A 234 -3.45 -5.96 -1.09
CA CYS A 234 -2.89 -5.02 -0.13
C CYS A 234 -2.55 -3.68 -0.77
N GLY A 235 -3.42 -2.69 -0.57
CA GLY A 235 -3.21 -1.32 -1.06
C GLY A 235 -1.89 -0.68 -0.59
N GLY A 236 -1.49 -0.92 0.66
CA GLY A 236 -0.22 -0.42 1.20
C GLY A 236 1.00 -1.02 0.47
N GLY A 237 1.00 -2.33 0.26
CA GLY A 237 2.05 -3.04 -0.47
C GLY A 237 2.13 -2.63 -1.94
N SER A 238 0.99 -2.66 -2.65
CA SER A 238 0.93 -2.30 -4.07
C SER A 238 1.38 -0.84 -4.33
N TYR A 239 0.90 0.10 -3.52
CA TYR A 239 1.29 1.51 -3.64
C TYR A 239 2.74 1.77 -3.23
N GLY A 240 3.20 1.17 -2.13
CA GLY A 240 4.59 1.31 -1.66
C GLY A 240 5.60 0.77 -2.66
N CYS A 241 5.32 -0.42 -3.21
CA CYS A 241 6.11 -1.05 -4.26
C CYS A 241 6.27 -0.13 -5.47
N ARG A 242 5.16 0.41 -6.01
CA ARG A 242 5.18 1.34 -7.14
C ARG A 242 6.00 2.59 -6.87
N LYS A 243 5.85 3.21 -5.68
CA LYS A 243 6.66 4.37 -5.30
C LYS A 243 8.16 4.08 -5.25
N GLY A 244 8.55 2.89 -4.82
CA GLY A 244 9.95 2.48 -4.81
C GLY A 244 10.46 2.21 -6.23
N MET A 245 9.64 1.56 -7.07
CA MET A 245 9.97 1.26 -8.47
C MET A 245 10.18 2.52 -9.30
N ASP A 246 9.27 3.49 -9.22
CA ASP A 246 9.41 4.77 -9.93
C ASP A 246 10.76 5.44 -9.62
N LYS A 247 11.21 5.38 -8.36
CA LYS A 247 12.53 5.90 -7.96
C LYS A 247 13.66 5.10 -8.59
N CYS A 248 13.60 3.77 -8.57
CA CYS A 248 14.60 2.93 -9.21
C CYS A 248 14.71 3.21 -10.72
N VAL A 249 13.58 3.44 -11.41
CA VAL A 249 13.52 3.75 -12.84
C VAL A 249 14.02 5.17 -13.13
N MET A 250 13.66 6.16 -12.30
CA MET A 250 14.16 7.53 -12.43
C MET A 250 15.69 7.62 -12.30
N GLU A 251 16.29 6.76 -11.49
CA GLU A 251 17.75 6.71 -11.33
C GLU A 251 18.46 5.91 -12.43
N ASP A 252 17.87 4.79 -12.85
CA ASP A 252 18.36 3.97 -13.95
C ASP A 252 17.17 3.38 -14.72
N PRO A 253 16.90 3.86 -15.95
CA PRO A 253 15.80 3.37 -16.78
C PRO A 253 15.84 1.85 -17.05
N ASN A 254 17.01 1.20 -16.94
CA ASN A 254 17.09 -0.25 -17.08
C ASN A 254 16.36 -1.01 -15.97
N ASN A 255 15.93 -0.34 -14.90
CA ASN A 255 15.13 -0.92 -13.82
C ASN A 255 13.64 -1.06 -14.17
N GLU A 256 13.22 -0.63 -15.35
CA GLU A 256 11.84 -0.83 -15.80
C GLU A 256 11.55 -2.34 -15.98
N VAL A 257 10.48 -2.82 -15.35
CA VAL A 257 10.00 -4.20 -15.41
C VAL A 257 8.49 -4.23 -15.58
N GLY A 258 7.96 -5.32 -16.12
CA GLY A 258 6.52 -5.46 -16.33
C GLY A 258 5.75 -5.42 -15.00
N PHE A 259 4.72 -4.59 -14.93
CA PHE A 259 3.80 -4.53 -13.80
C PHE A 259 2.36 -4.58 -14.32
N THR A 260 1.54 -5.50 -13.82
CA THR A 260 0.10 -5.52 -14.10
C THR A 260 -0.68 -5.27 -12.81
N TYR A 261 -1.64 -4.35 -12.87
CA TYR A 261 -2.48 -4.06 -11.72
C TYR A 261 -3.57 -5.10 -11.54
N LEU A 262 -3.84 -5.49 -10.28
CA LEU A 262 -4.72 -6.61 -9.96
C LEU A 262 -6.11 -6.50 -10.57
N TYR A 263 -6.72 -5.30 -10.57
CA TYR A 263 -8.06 -5.13 -11.14
C TYR A 263 -8.06 -5.22 -12.67
N ASP A 264 -7.04 -4.67 -13.33
CA ASP A 264 -6.92 -4.78 -14.78
C ASP A 264 -6.71 -6.25 -15.19
N TYR A 265 -5.92 -6.99 -14.40
CA TYR A 265 -5.71 -8.43 -14.59
C TYR A 265 -6.99 -9.24 -14.40
N LEU A 266 -7.72 -9.05 -13.31
CA LEU A 266 -8.98 -9.76 -13.06
C LEU A 266 -10.02 -9.47 -14.15
N LEU A 267 -10.17 -8.20 -14.54
CA LEU A 267 -11.06 -7.82 -15.65
C LEU A 267 -10.63 -8.42 -16.98
N GLN A 268 -9.33 -8.55 -17.24
CA GLN A 268 -8.81 -9.24 -18.42
C GLN A 268 -9.26 -10.71 -18.41
N LEU A 269 -9.04 -11.44 -17.32
CA LEU A 269 -9.44 -12.85 -17.21
C LEU A 269 -10.94 -13.06 -17.44
N ILE A 270 -11.77 -12.18 -16.87
CA ILE A 270 -13.23 -12.23 -17.02
C ILE A 270 -13.62 -11.99 -18.48
N ARG A 271 -13.09 -10.94 -19.11
CA ARG A 271 -13.43 -10.58 -20.51
C ARG A 271 -12.99 -11.63 -21.52
N GLU A 272 -11.84 -12.26 -21.29
CA GLU A 272 -11.31 -13.34 -22.12
C GLU A 272 -12.01 -14.68 -21.87
N GLY A 273 -12.86 -14.77 -20.84
CA GLY A 273 -13.52 -16.02 -20.45
C GLY A 273 -12.57 -17.08 -19.91
N ARG A 274 -11.37 -16.68 -19.45
CA ARG A 274 -10.37 -17.58 -18.86
C ARG A 274 -10.80 -18.10 -17.49
N ILE A 275 -11.64 -17.34 -16.80
CA ILE A 275 -12.30 -17.77 -15.56
C ILE A 275 -13.81 -17.65 -15.72
N LYS A 276 -14.55 -18.53 -15.05
CA LYS A 276 -16.01 -18.52 -15.00
C LYS A 276 -16.46 -18.21 -13.59
N LEU A 277 -17.27 -17.17 -13.44
CA LEU A 277 -17.83 -16.74 -12.17
C LEU A 277 -19.28 -17.23 -12.04
N ASP A 278 -19.65 -17.70 -10.86
CA ASP A 278 -20.99 -18.18 -10.53
C ASP A 278 -21.58 -17.36 -9.39
N LYS A 279 -22.53 -16.48 -9.74
CA LYS A 279 -23.21 -15.60 -8.79
C LYS A 279 -24.04 -16.36 -7.75
N SER A 280 -24.49 -17.57 -8.08
CA SER A 280 -25.40 -18.35 -7.23
C SER A 280 -24.75 -18.79 -5.91
N VAL A 281 -23.41 -18.86 -5.87
CA VAL A 281 -22.60 -19.11 -4.65
C VAL A 281 -22.89 -18.08 -3.54
N HIS A 282 -23.39 -16.91 -3.93
CA HIS A 282 -23.69 -15.80 -3.02
C HIS A 282 -25.18 -15.44 -2.97
N ALA A 283 -26.06 -16.32 -3.48
CA ALA A 283 -27.49 -16.09 -3.49
C ALA A 283 -28.05 -15.79 -2.08
N GLY A 284 -28.91 -14.77 -1.99
CA GLY A 284 -29.54 -14.35 -0.73
C GLY A 284 -28.66 -13.51 0.20
N LYS A 285 -27.41 -13.20 -0.18
CA LYS A 285 -26.54 -12.26 0.55
C LYS A 285 -26.49 -10.90 -0.16
N ARG A 286 -26.39 -9.83 0.63
CA ARG A 286 -26.20 -8.46 0.14
C ARG A 286 -24.76 -8.00 0.38
N PHE A 287 -24.16 -7.39 -0.63
CA PHE A 287 -22.78 -6.93 -0.62
C PHE A 287 -22.68 -5.42 -0.76
N THR A 288 -21.59 -4.85 -0.25
CA THR A 288 -21.20 -3.45 -0.42
C THR A 288 -19.71 -3.38 -0.71
N TRP A 289 -19.24 -2.24 -1.24
CA TRP A 289 -17.83 -2.00 -1.52
C TRP A 289 -17.31 -0.78 -0.80
N HIS A 290 -16.18 -0.94 -0.10
CA HIS A 290 -15.46 0.16 0.53
C HIS A 290 -14.22 0.51 -0.29
N ASP A 291 -14.26 1.64 -1.00
CA ASP A 291 -13.16 2.08 -1.86
C ASP A 291 -11.85 2.27 -1.08
N SER A 292 -10.82 1.52 -1.46
CA SER A 292 -9.48 1.62 -0.88
C SER A 292 -8.85 2.97 -1.21
N CYS A 293 -8.34 3.66 -0.17
CA CYS A 293 -7.61 4.90 -0.35
C CYS A 293 -6.33 4.74 -1.18
N LYS A 294 -5.65 3.59 -1.06
CA LYS A 294 -4.39 3.31 -1.74
C LYS A 294 -4.58 2.83 -3.16
N HIS A 295 -5.67 2.13 -3.49
CA HIS A 295 -5.99 1.77 -4.87
C HIS A 295 -6.74 2.89 -5.62
N GLY A 296 -7.45 3.76 -4.91
CA GLY A 296 -8.17 4.90 -5.45
C GLY A 296 -7.37 6.20 -5.37
N ARG A 297 -7.68 7.05 -4.39
CA ARG A 297 -7.18 8.44 -4.24
C ARG A 297 -5.67 8.58 -4.41
N GLU A 298 -4.90 7.76 -3.71
CA GLU A 298 -3.45 7.91 -3.69
C GLU A 298 -2.82 7.50 -5.03
N LEU A 299 -3.38 6.48 -5.69
CA LEU A 299 -2.93 6.13 -7.03
C LEU A 299 -3.33 7.18 -8.07
N GLU A 300 -4.58 7.65 -8.04
CA GLU A 300 -5.04 8.71 -8.94
C GLU A 300 -4.13 9.93 -8.89
N ARG A 301 -3.77 10.34 -7.66
CA ARG A 301 -2.95 11.53 -7.46
C ARG A 301 -1.50 11.37 -7.90
N HIS A 302 -0.90 10.21 -7.64
CA HIS A 302 0.54 10.00 -7.89
C HIS A 302 0.85 9.36 -9.24
N PHE A 303 -0.12 8.67 -9.84
CA PHE A 303 0.05 7.89 -11.06
C PHE A 303 -1.01 8.18 -12.12
N GLY A 304 -1.92 9.14 -11.88
CA GLY A 304 -2.91 9.61 -12.84
C GLY A 304 -4.12 8.69 -13.05
N LYS A 305 -4.16 7.52 -12.41
CA LYS A 305 -5.29 6.58 -12.46
C LYS A 305 -5.56 5.99 -11.09
N GLY A 306 -6.77 6.22 -10.56
CA GLY A 306 -7.32 5.48 -9.42
C GLY A 306 -8.25 4.38 -9.90
N TYR A 307 -8.40 3.33 -9.09
CA TYR A 307 -9.30 2.23 -9.37
C TYR A 307 -10.55 2.35 -8.51
N PHE A 308 -11.68 2.61 -9.17
CA PHE A 308 -12.97 2.85 -8.52
C PHE A 308 -14.07 2.04 -9.21
N GLU A 309 -14.15 2.09 -10.53
CA GLU A 309 -15.18 1.33 -11.27
C GLU A 309 -14.79 -0.14 -11.43
N GLU A 310 -13.50 -0.42 -11.57
CA GLU A 310 -12.99 -1.76 -11.80
C GLU A 310 -13.41 -2.78 -10.73
N PRO A 311 -13.26 -2.52 -9.41
CA PRO A 311 -13.79 -3.43 -8.41
C PRO A 311 -15.31 -3.61 -8.50
N ARG A 312 -16.07 -2.57 -8.85
CA ARG A 312 -17.53 -2.67 -9.02
C ARG A 312 -17.90 -3.56 -10.20
N LEU A 313 -17.18 -3.42 -11.31
CA LEU A 313 -17.35 -4.28 -12.49
C LEU A 313 -17.02 -5.74 -12.17
N ILE A 314 -16.00 -6.01 -11.35
CA ILE A 314 -15.68 -7.36 -10.90
C ILE A 314 -16.79 -7.90 -9.98
N ILE A 315 -17.22 -7.12 -8.98
CA ILE A 315 -18.28 -7.50 -8.04
C ILE A 315 -19.59 -7.80 -8.76
N ASP A 316 -19.95 -6.99 -9.76
CA ASP A 316 -21.14 -7.21 -10.59
C ASP A 316 -21.12 -8.58 -11.30
N GLN A 317 -19.95 -9.18 -11.52
CA GLN A 317 -19.85 -10.54 -12.07
C GLN A 317 -19.94 -11.64 -11.00
N CYS A 318 -19.77 -11.29 -9.72
CA CYS A 318 -19.73 -12.23 -8.60
C CYS A 318 -21.03 -12.30 -7.80
N VAL A 319 -21.89 -11.27 -7.83
CA VAL A 319 -23.07 -11.20 -6.96
C VAL A 319 -24.31 -10.66 -7.67
N ASP A 320 -25.49 -10.96 -7.12
CA ASP A 320 -26.79 -10.47 -7.62
C ASP A 320 -27.36 -9.29 -6.81
N ASP A 321 -26.98 -9.11 -5.53
CA ASP A 321 -27.45 -8.02 -4.65
C ASP A 321 -26.26 -7.20 -4.15
N PHE A 322 -25.96 -6.12 -4.87
CA PHE A 322 -24.94 -5.14 -4.53
C PHE A 322 -25.56 -3.78 -4.22
N VAL A 323 -25.18 -3.21 -3.07
CA VAL A 323 -25.54 -1.86 -2.65
C VAL A 323 -24.27 -1.07 -2.42
N ASP A 324 -24.07 -0.02 -3.21
CA ASP A 324 -22.89 0.84 -3.10
C ASP A 324 -22.97 1.77 -1.87
N MET A 325 -21.82 2.14 -1.33
CA MET A 325 -21.73 3.08 -0.21
C MET A 325 -22.04 4.52 -0.64
N THR A 326 -22.46 5.36 0.30
CA THR A 326 -22.50 6.82 0.10
C THR A 326 -21.93 7.51 1.35
N PRO A 327 -20.87 8.33 1.22
CA PRO A 327 -20.13 8.62 -0.01
C PRO A 327 -19.26 7.45 -0.49
N ASN A 328 -18.88 7.45 -1.76
CA ASN A 328 -18.03 6.44 -2.39
C ASN A 328 -16.88 7.06 -3.21
N ARG A 329 -16.07 6.23 -3.86
CA ARG A 329 -14.93 6.60 -4.70
C ARG A 329 -13.93 7.49 -3.94
N GLY A 330 -13.43 8.55 -4.56
CA GLY A 330 -12.54 9.53 -3.93
C GLY A 330 -13.14 10.15 -2.65
N LEU A 331 -14.46 10.21 -2.54
CA LEU A 331 -15.17 10.74 -1.37
C LEU A 331 -15.42 9.69 -0.27
N ASN A 332 -14.95 8.45 -0.39
CA ASN A 332 -15.11 7.42 0.65
C ASN A 332 -14.27 7.72 1.91
N TYR A 333 -14.73 7.28 3.08
CA TYR A 333 -14.04 7.49 4.36
C TYR A 333 -12.82 6.57 4.52
N CYS A 334 -11.92 6.93 5.43
CA CYS A 334 -10.82 6.05 5.80
C CYS A 334 -11.36 4.92 6.70
N CYS A 335 -10.92 3.68 6.47
CA CYS A 335 -11.22 2.56 7.35
C CYS A 335 -10.43 2.58 8.67
N GLY A 336 -9.38 3.39 8.76
CA GLY A 336 -8.51 3.52 9.93
C GLY A 336 -7.28 2.61 9.95
N GLY A 337 -7.22 1.57 9.11
CA GLY A 337 -6.14 0.56 9.16
C GLY A 337 -4.86 0.88 8.37
N GLY A 338 -4.74 2.06 7.76
CA GLY A 338 -3.54 2.44 6.99
C GLY A 338 -2.49 3.15 7.85
N GLY A 339 -1.26 3.28 7.33
CA GLY A 339 -0.25 4.19 7.90
C GLY A 339 0.77 3.57 8.84
N GLY A 340 0.63 2.28 9.16
CA GLY A 340 1.47 1.55 10.10
C GLY A 340 0.77 1.39 11.42
#